data_AF-A0A3D5R8E7-F1
#
_entry.id   AF-A0A3D5R8E7-F1
#
_cell.length_a   1.000
_cell.length_b   1.000
_cell.length_c   1.000
_cell.angle_alpha   90.00
_cell.angle_beta   90.00
_cell.angle_gamma   90.00
#
_symmetry.space_group_name_H-M   'P 1'
#
loop_
_entity.id
_entity.type
_entity.pdbx_description
1 polymer ?
#
loop_
_entity_poly.entity_id
_entity_poly.type
_entity_poly.pdbx_seq_one_letter_code
_entity_poly.pdbx_strand_id
1 'polypeptide(L)' 'MDADITIFDPDTVEDGATFAEPTLPPVGISHVILGGKVAVENNEVKEGRLGRFIKFKKGEM' A
#
# COMPACT_ATOMS: atom_id res chain seq x y z
N MET A 1 -14.81 10.42 -0.15
CA MET A 1 -13.67 10.10 0.72
C MET A 1 -13.02 8.87 0.13
N ASP A 2 -11.73 8.91 -0.14
CA ASP A 2 -11.04 7.78 -0.76
C ASP A 2 -10.73 6.77 0.35
N ALA A 3 -11.18 5.53 0.18
CA ALA A 3 -10.96 4.45 1.15
C ALA A 3 -9.61 3.78 0.88
N ASP A 4 -8.55 4.58 1.01
CA ASP A 4 -7.16 4.17 0.88
C ASP A 4 -6.60 3.90 2.28
N ILE A 5 -6.35 2.61 2.58
CA ILE A 5 -6.07 2.13 3.95
C ILE A 5 -4.95 1.09 3.90
N THR A 6 -4.02 1.16 4.84
CA THR A 6 -3.01 0.12 5.09
C THR A 6 -3.25 -0.50 6.46
N ILE A 7 -3.31 -1.83 6.52
CA ILE A 7 -3.43 -2.59 7.77
C ILE A 7 -2.10 -3.30 8.03
N PHE A 8 -1.44 -2.93 9.11
CA PHE A 8 -0.16 -3.49 9.51
C PHE A 8 -0.11 -3.74 11.01
N ASP A 9 0.77 -4.64 11.42
CA ASP A 9 1.09 -4.92 12.81
C ASP A 9 2.21 -3.99 13.27
N PRO A 10 1.97 -3.11 14.27
CA PRO A 10 2.96 -2.14 14.72
C PRO A 10 4.20 -2.78 15.37
N ASP A 11 4.10 -4.01 15.87
CA ASP A 11 5.23 -4.69 16.52
C ASP A 11 6.13 -5.42 15.51
N THR A 12 5.64 -5.68 14.29
CA THR A 12 6.35 -6.50 13.28
C THR A 12 6.59 -5.79 11.95
N VAL A 13 6.13 -4.55 11.77
CA VAL A 13 6.34 -3.79 10.53
C VAL A 13 7.82 -3.40 10.34
N GLU A 14 8.42 -3.87 9.25
CA GLU A 14 9.84 -3.65 8.93
C GLU A 14 10.08 -3.76 7.40
N ASP A 15 11.06 -3.03 6.86
CA ASP A 15 11.50 -3.22 5.48
C ASP A 15 12.35 -4.50 5.33
N GLY A 16 12.06 -5.31 4.32
CA GLY A 16 12.84 -6.52 4.04
C GLY A 16 14.05 -6.29 3.15
N ALA A 17 14.15 -5.13 2.51
CA ALA A 17 15.13 -4.87 1.47
C ALA A 17 16.54 -4.68 2.06
N THR A 18 17.54 -5.30 1.45
CA THR A 18 18.96 -5.11 1.80
C THR A 18 19.77 -4.63 0.60
N PHE A 19 21.03 -4.24 0.81
CA PHE A 19 21.94 -3.91 -0.29
C PHE A 19 22.18 -5.09 -1.24
N ALA A 20 22.17 -6.33 -0.71
CA ALA A 20 22.37 -7.53 -1.52
C ALA A 20 21.06 -7.98 -2.19
N GLU A 21 19.94 -7.82 -1.49
CA GLU A 21 18.62 -8.29 -1.92
C GLU A 21 17.60 -7.14 -1.87
N PRO A 22 17.62 -6.24 -2.88
CA PRO A 22 16.85 -5.00 -2.84
C PRO A 22 15.36 -5.17 -3.09
N THR A 23 14.90 -6.37 -3.48
CA THR A 23 13.50 -6.65 -3.85
C THR A 23 12.77 -7.54 -2.84
N LEU A 24 13.35 -7.78 -1.66
CA LEU A 24 12.67 -8.53 -0.61
C LEU A 24 11.41 -7.77 -0.13
N PRO A 25 10.28 -8.46 0.06
CA PRO A 25 9.05 -7.83 0.50
C PRO A 25 9.16 -7.36 1.96
N PRO A 26 8.41 -6.33 2.37
CA PRO A 26 8.31 -5.94 3.76
C PRO A 26 7.60 -7.00 4.60
N VAL A 27 7.74 -6.92 5.91
CA VAL A 27 6.99 -7.74 6.88
C VAL A 27 6.01 -6.87 7.66
N GLY A 28 5.04 -7.50 8.31
CA GLY A 28 4.04 -6.83 9.15
C GLY A 28 2.89 -6.13 8.41
N ILE A 29 2.92 -6.00 7.07
CA ILE A 29 1.80 -5.45 6.29
C ILE A 29 0.85 -6.57 5.85
N SER A 30 -0.35 -6.61 6.43
CA SER A 30 -1.36 -7.63 6.11
C SER A 30 -2.20 -7.25 4.88
N HIS A 31 -2.61 -5.98 4.76
CA HIS A 31 -3.48 -5.52 3.68
C HIS A 31 -3.15 -4.11 3.22
N VAL A 32 -3.31 -3.89 1.92
CA VAL A 32 -3.42 -2.56 1.32
C VAL A 32 -4.74 -2.49 0.57
N ILE A 33 -5.55 -1.50 0.89
CA ILE A 33 -6.87 -1.25 0.30
C ILE A 33 -6.79 0.07 -0.44
N LEU A 34 -7.22 0.08 -1.70
CA LEU A 34 -7.31 1.28 -2.54
C LEU A 34 -8.74 1.46 -3.01
N GLY A 35 -9.33 2.62 -2.74
CA GLY A 35 -10.72 2.93 -3.10
C GLY A 35 -11.74 1.92 -2.58
N GLY A 36 -11.46 1.29 -1.42
CA GLY A 36 -12.34 0.27 -0.82
C GLY A 36 -12.19 -1.14 -1.39
N LYS A 37 -11.18 -1.39 -2.24
CA LYS A 37 -10.87 -2.72 -2.79
C LYS A 37 -9.48 -3.17 -2.34
N VAL A 38 -9.31 -4.47 -2.06
CA VAL A 38 -8.03 -5.06 -1.65
C VAL A 38 -7.07 -5.05 -2.85
N ALA A 39 -5.97 -4.30 -2.72
CA ALA A 39 -4.87 -4.23 -3.67
C ALA A 39 -3.80 -5.28 -3.37
N VAL A 40 -3.46 -5.42 -2.07
CA VAL A 40 -2.46 -6.35 -1.56
C VAL A 40 -3.03 -7.08 -0.34
N GLU A 41 -2.76 -8.38 -0.25
CA GLU A 41 -3.07 -9.22 0.90
C GLU A 41 -1.90 -10.18 1.14
N ASN A 42 -1.37 -10.23 2.37
CA ASN A 42 -0.26 -11.11 2.77
C ASN A 42 0.95 -11.08 1.80
N ASN A 43 1.44 -9.86 1.49
CA ASN A 43 2.52 -9.60 0.53
C ASN A 43 2.27 -10.04 -0.93
N GLU A 44 1.03 -10.39 -1.29
CA GLU A 44 0.65 -10.72 -2.67
C GLU A 44 -0.22 -9.60 -3.27
N VAL A 45 0.13 -9.14 -4.47
CA VAL A 45 -0.69 -8.18 -5.23
C VAL A 45 -1.90 -8.91 -5.80
N LYS A 46 -3.10 -8.58 -5.30
CA LYS A 46 -4.38 -9.14 -5.78
C LYS A 46 -4.93 -8.36 -6.96
N GLU A 47 -4.80 -7.04 -6.96
CA GLU A 47 -5.20 -6.18 -8.07
C GLU A 47 -4.28 -4.96 -8.18
N GLY A 48 -3.51 -4.89 -9.27
CA GLY A 48 -2.49 -3.86 -9.49
C GLY A 48 -3.01 -2.57 -10.15
N ARG A 49 -4.30 -2.49 -10.50
CA ARG A 49 -4.84 -1.40 -11.33
C ARG A 49 -5.96 -0.59 -10.64
N LEU A 50 -5.98 -0.57 -9.31
CA LEU A 50 -6.97 0.19 -8.52
C LEU A 50 -6.69 1.70 -8.46
N GLY A 51 -5.48 2.12 -8.78
CA GLY A 51 -5.08 3.53 -8.74
C GLY A 51 -5.85 4.40 -9.74
N ARG A 52 -5.97 5.69 -9.42
CA ARG A 52 -6.57 6.70 -10.30
C ARG A 52 -5.71 7.95 -10.36
N PHE A 53 -5.86 8.72 -11.43
CA PHE A 53 -5.23 10.03 -11.54
C PHE A 53 -5.85 11.02 -10.54
N ILE A 54 -5.04 11.63 -9.69
CA ILE A 54 -5.46 12.69 -8.78
C ILE A 54 -5.11 14.05 -9.43
N LYS A 55 -6.13 14.74 -9.94
CA LYS A 55 -5.94 16.08 -10.53
C LYS A 55 -5.65 17.09 -9.44
N PHE A 56 -4.54 17.82 -9.56
CA PHE A 56 -4.31 19.02 -8.74
C PHE A 56 -5.42 20.04 -8.97
N LYS A 57 -6.16 20.38 -7.92
CA LYS A 57 -7.06 21.53 -7.91
C LYS A 57 -6.38 22.62 -7.10
N LYS A 58 -6.07 23.75 -7.74
CA LYS A 58 -5.67 24.97 -7.02
C LYS A 58 -6.84 25.33 -6.11
N GLY A 59 -6.59 25.47 -4.82
CA GLY A 59 -7.61 25.59 -3.78
C GLY A 59 -8.72 26.55 -4.16
N GLU A 60 -9.96 26.09 -4.06
CA GLU A 60 -11.07 26.96 -3.68
C GLU A 60 -10.73 27.42 -2.26
N MET A 61 -10.48 28.72 -2.11
CA MET A 61 -10.42 29.39 -0.81
C MET A 61 -11.83 29.80 -0.42
#